data_AF-A0A9C8ACN0-F1
#
_entry.id   AF-A0A9C8ACN0-F1
#
_cell.length_a   1.000
_cell.length_b   1.000
_cell.length_c   1.000
_cell.angle_alpha   90.00
_cell.angle_beta   90.00
_cell.angle_gamma   90.00
#
_symmetry.space_group_name_H-M   'P 1'
#
loop_
_entity.id
_entity.type
_entity.pdbx_description
1 polymer ?
#
loop_
_entity_poly.entity_id
_entity_poly.type
_entity_poly.pdbx_seq_one_letter_code
_entity_poly.pdbx_strand_id
1 'polypeptide(L)'
;MTRVLGYFSYRTAIAYPLAEIAKVGVIEDTIDRKPVVIFYAPGQLSALDKRLIADSKEVGSAAMFSAVVNERQLTFDYYKGVISDNQTRSQWDVFGRAINGELMGTQLRPVLRSNVHFWFAWAAFKPETKVYERST
;
A
#
# COMPACT_ATOMS: atom_id res chain seq x y z
N MET A 1 -8.77 5.69 -15.77
CA MET A 1 -8.73 4.22 -15.74
C MET A 1 -8.45 3.74 -14.32
N THR A 2 -9.05 2.63 -13.89
CA THR A 2 -8.90 2.09 -12.52
C THR A 2 -7.53 1.43 -12.34
N ARG A 3 -6.88 1.70 -11.21
CA ARG A 3 -5.62 1.06 -10.79
C ARG A 3 -5.83 0.24 -9.53
N VAL A 4 -5.04 -0.82 -9.41
CA VAL A 4 -5.01 -1.72 -8.27
C VAL A 4 -3.56 -1.98 -7.85
N LEU A 5 -3.31 -2.15 -6.56
CA LEU A 5 -2.12 -2.87 -6.10
C LEU A 5 -2.46 -4.36 -6.16
N GLY A 6 -1.87 -5.10 -7.08
CA GLY A 6 -2.07 -6.54 -7.21
C GLY A 6 -1.00 -7.29 -6.42
N TYR A 7 -1.39 -8.36 -5.73
CA TYR A 7 -0.49 -9.36 -5.16
C TYR A 7 -0.85 -10.73 -5.72
N PHE A 8 0.16 -11.56 -6.00
CA PHE A 8 -0.07 -12.96 -6.33
C PHE A 8 0.99 -13.91 -5.76
N SER A 9 0.53 -15.11 -5.41
CA SER A 9 1.32 -16.27 -5.02
C SER A 9 0.79 -17.50 -5.79
N TYR A 10 1.30 -18.69 -5.46
CA TYR A 10 0.73 -19.94 -5.99
C TYR A 10 -0.70 -20.20 -5.49
N ARG A 11 -1.09 -19.63 -4.33
CA ARG A 11 -2.36 -19.92 -3.65
C ARG A 11 -3.36 -18.79 -3.72
N THR A 12 -2.88 -17.56 -3.84
CA THR A 12 -3.71 -16.37 -3.70
C THR A 12 -3.37 -15.36 -4.78
N ALA A 13 -4.40 -14.83 -5.45
CA ALA A 13 -4.34 -13.57 -6.17
C ALA A 13 -5.33 -12.60 -5.53
N ILE A 14 -4.88 -11.39 -5.22
CA ILE A 14 -5.73 -10.35 -4.64
C ILE A 14 -5.35 -8.99 -5.22
N ALA A 15 -6.35 -8.16 -5.45
CA ALA A 15 -6.21 -6.80 -5.95
C ALA A 15 -6.82 -5.81 -4.95
N TYR A 16 -6.03 -4.83 -4.53
CA TYR A 16 -6.47 -3.73 -3.68
C TYR A 16 -6.73 -2.52 -4.57
N PRO A 17 -7.98 -2.04 -4.71
CA PRO A 17 -8.26 -0.84 -5.50
C PRO A 17 -7.48 0.35 -4.94
N LEU A 18 -6.67 1.00 -5.79
CA LEU A 18 -5.78 2.07 -5.34
C LEU A 18 -6.55 3.25 -4.72
N ALA A 19 -7.79 3.48 -5.19
CA ALA A 19 -8.69 4.47 -4.62
C ALA A 19 -9.12 4.15 -3.18
N GLU A 20 -9.28 2.87 -2.82
CA GLU A 20 -9.60 2.48 -1.45
C GLU A 20 -8.39 2.64 -0.54
N ILE A 21 -7.18 2.29 -1.01
CA ILE A 21 -5.93 2.52 -0.27
C ILE A 21 -5.75 4.02 -0.02
N ALA A 22 -5.99 4.86 -1.03
CA ALA A 22 -5.85 6.32 -0.93
C ALA A 22 -6.77 6.97 0.11
N LYS A 23 -7.99 6.44 0.31
CA LYS A 23 -8.94 6.97 1.31
C LYS A 23 -8.46 6.81 2.75
N VAL A 24 -7.68 5.76 3.02
CA VAL A 24 -7.31 5.36 4.38
C VAL A 24 -5.83 5.53 4.69
N GLY A 25 -4.98 5.63 3.66
CA GLY A 25 -3.52 5.77 3.79
C GLY A 25 -2.80 4.46 4.12
N VAL A 26 -3.40 3.62 4.98
CA VAL A 26 -2.88 2.33 5.42
C VAL A 26 -3.97 1.26 5.34
N ILE A 27 -3.63 0.10 4.77
CA ILE A 27 -4.45 -1.12 4.85
C ILE A 27 -3.62 -2.22 5.47
N GLU A 28 -4.17 -2.87 6.49
CA GLU A 28 -3.61 -4.08 7.09
C GLU A 28 -4.37 -5.30 6.59
N ASP A 29 -3.66 -6.37 6.27
CA ASP A 29 -4.27 -7.62 5.81
C ASP A 29 -3.40 -8.83 6.21
N THR A 30 -3.94 -10.03 6.03
CA THR A 30 -3.22 -11.29 6.20
C THR A 30 -3.37 -12.15 4.94
N ILE A 31 -2.29 -12.27 4.18
CA ILE A 31 -2.27 -13.08 2.95
C ILE A 31 -1.46 -14.35 3.19
N ASP A 32 -2.01 -15.52 2.88
CA ASP A 32 -1.34 -16.81 3.09
C ASP A 32 -0.79 -17.00 4.52
N ARG A 33 -1.54 -16.52 5.53
CA ARG A 33 -1.16 -16.48 6.97
C ARG A 33 0.04 -15.57 7.29
N LYS A 34 0.39 -14.64 6.39
CA LYS A 34 1.46 -13.66 6.60
C LYS A 34 0.84 -12.27 6.78
N PRO A 35 1.07 -11.62 7.93
CA PRO A 35 0.66 -10.24 8.13
C PRO A 35 1.37 -9.31 7.15
N VAL A 36 0.58 -8.51 6.43
CA VAL A 36 1.07 -7.51 5.49
C VAL A 36 0.44 -6.16 5.79
N VAL A 37 1.15 -5.10 5.42
CA VAL A 37 0.64 -3.74 5.48
C VAL A 37 0.90 -3.04 4.15
N ILE A 38 -0.06 -2.24 3.70
CA ILE A 38 0.01 -1.45 2.48
C ILE A 38 0.07 0.02 2.86
N PHE A 39 1.10 0.73 2.40
CA PHE A 39 1.22 2.17 2.55
C PHE A 39 0.92 2.87 1.23
N TYR A 40 0.16 3.97 1.30
CA TYR A 40 -0.13 4.84 0.18
C TYR A 40 0.76 6.09 0.19
N ALA A 41 1.29 6.44 -0.98
CA ALA A 41 1.95 7.72 -1.22
C ALA A 41 1.11 8.55 -2.22
N PRO A 42 0.66 9.76 -1.85
CA PRO A 42 0.00 10.64 -2.81
C PRO A 42 0.98 11.07 -3.91
N GLY A 43 0.47 11.19 -5.14
CA GLY A 43 1.28 11.69 -6.26
C GLY A 43 1.54 13.19 -6.12
N GLN A 44 2.67 13.67 -6.63
CA GLN A 44 2.90 15.12 -6.75
C GLN A 44 2.19 15.66 -8.00
N LEU A 45 1.56 16.83 -7.88
CA LEU A 45 1.05 17.58 -9.03
C LEU A 45 2.23 17.91 -9.96
N SER A 46 2.19 17.40 -11.19
CA SER A 46 3.16 17.79 -12.22
C SER A 46 3.03 19.29 -12.48
N ALA A 47 4.07 20.06 -12.14
CA ALA A 47 4.12 21.51 -12.35
C ALA A 47 4.21 21.90 -13.84
N LEU A 48 4.36 20.93 -14.76
CA LEU A 48 4.52 21.17 -16.20
C LEU A 48 3.19 21.24 -16.97
N ASP A 49 2.08 20.79 -16.39
CA ASP A 49 0.88 20.42 -17.16
C ASP A 49 -0.26 21.45 -17.12
N LYS A 50 -0.01 22.73 -16.78
CA LYS A 50 -1.06 23.76 -16.64
C LYS A 50 -1.94 23.99 -17.89
N ARG A 51 -1.68 23.34 -19.03
CA ARG A 51 -2.49 23.49 -20.27
C ARG A 51 -3.37 22.29 -20.65
N LEU A 52 -3.35 21.18 -19.90
CA LEU A 52 -4.07 19.93 -20.23
C LEU A 52 -4.66 19.24 -18.98
N ILE A 53 -5.29 19.98 -18.06
CA ILE A 53 -5.75 19.42 -16.77
C ILE A 53 -7.28 19.33 -16.71
N ALA A 54 -7.84 18.36 -17.40
CA ALA A 54 -9.10 17.74 -16.97
C ALA A 54 -8.93 16.22 -16.70
N ASP A 55 -7.89 15.60 -17.29
CA ASP A 55 -7.69 14.14 -17.24
C ASP A 55 -6.37 13.68 -16.60
N SER A 56 -5.44 14.57 -16.27
CA SER A 56 -4.23 14.24 -15.50
C SER A 56 -4.57 14.03 -14.03
N LYS A 57 -5.30 12.95 -13.74
CA LYS A 57 -5.63 12.51 -12.38
C LYS A 57 -4.32 12.23 -11.64
N GLU A 58 -4.16 12.83 -10.46
CA GLU A 58 -3.09 12.53 -9.51
C GLU A 58 -2.85 11.01 -9.45
N VAL A 59 -1.61 10.60 -9.73
CA VAL A 59 -1.23 9.19 -9.67
C VAL A 59 -0.49 8.97 -8.37
N GLY A 60 -1.23 8.64 -7.31
CA GLY A 60 -0.61 8.05 -6.12
C GLY A 60 0.01 6.69 -6.41
N SER A 61 0.89 6.25 -5.53
CA SER A 61 1.47 4.92 -5.54
C SER A 61 1.15 4.19 -4.23
N ALA A 62 1.31 2.88 -4.23
CA ALA A 62 1.16 2.06 -3.03
C ALA A 62 2.20 0.95 -3.04
N ALA A 63 2.66 0.57 -1.86
CA ALA A 63 3.61 -0.53 -1.66
C ALA A 63 3.15 -1.42 -0.51
N MET A 64 3.35 -2.72 -0.65
CA MET A 64 3.05 -3.71 0.38
C MET A 64 4.34 -4.16 1.07
N PHE A 65 4.27 -4.29 2.39
CA PHE A 65 5.37 -4.73 3.24
C PHE A 65 4.93 -5.86 4.16
N SER A 66 5.90 -6.65 4.63
CA SER A 66 5.72 -7.49 5.81
C SER A 66 5.45 -6.60 7.02
N ALA A 67 4.36 -6.86 7.74
CA ALA A 67 4.07 -6.16 9.00
C ALA A 67 4.86 -6.73 10.19
N VAL A 68 5.76 -7.70 9.96
CA VAL A 68 6.60 -8.32 11.01
C VAL A 68 7.99 -7.70 11.03
N VAL A 69 8.39 -7.21 12.21
CA VAL A 69 9.72 -6.66 12.54
C VAL A 69 10.23 -7.37 13.78
N ASN A 70 11.46 -7.90 13.75
CA ASN A 70 12.07 -8.62 14.87
C ASN A 70 11.13 -9.68 15.50
N GLU A 71 10.50 -10.50 14.65
CA GLU A 71 9.53 -11.55 15.03
C GLU A 71 8.22 -11.05 15.67
N ARG A 72 8.05 -9.74 15.83
CA ARG A 72 6.82 -9.12 16.32
C ARG A 72 6.00 -8.58 15.15
N GLN A 73 4.73 -8.95 15.10
CA GLN A 73 3.77 -8.28 14.22
C GLN A 73 3.52 -6.86 14.76
N LEU A 74 3.72 -5.89 13.90
CA LEU A 74 3.32 -4.51 14.09
C LEU A 74 1.92 -4.29 13.51
N THR A 75 1.24 -3.30 14.05
CA THR A 75 0.00 -2.76 13.47
C THR A 75 0.14 -1.26 13.30
N PHE A 76 -0.52 -0.68 12.31
CA PHE A 76 -0.25 0.69 11.86
C PHE A 76 -1.50 1.56 11.81
N ASP A 77 -1.35 2.79 12.29
CA ASP A 77 -2.32 3.86 12.14
C ASP A 77 -1.84 4.87 11.10
N TYR A 78 -2.80 5.50 10.42
CA TYR A 78 -2.57 6.67 9.58
C TYR A 78 -3.40 7.84 10.05
N TYR A 79 -2.74 8.94 10.42
CA TYR A 79 -3.43 10.16 10.85
C TYR A 79 -2.71 11.40 10.33
N LYS A 80 -3.46 12.26 9.63
CA LYS A 80 -2.98 13.55 9.09
C LYS A 80 -1.64 13.45 8.34
N GLY A 81 -1.48 12.43 7.50
CA GLY A 81 -0.26 12.25 6.71
C GLY A 81 0.86 11.46 7.40
N VAL A 82 0.70 11.10 8.67
CA VAL A 82 1.70 10.37 9.45
C VAL A 82 1.30 8.91 9.58
N ILE A 83 2.21 8.00 9.23
CA ILE A 83 2.10 6.57 9.48
C ILE A 83 2.84 6.26 10.78
N SER A 84 2.21 5.57 11.72
CA SER A 84 2.85 5.15 12.97
C SER A 84 2.47 3.73 13.37
N ASP A 85 3.40 2.96 13.91
CA ASP A 85 3.04 1.67 14.52
C ASP A 85 2.47 1.83 15.93
N ASN A 86 1.55 0.95 16.32
CA ASN A 86 0.86 1.01 17.61
C ASN A 86 1.67 0.43 18.76
N GLN A 87 2.72 -0.34 18.46
CA GLN A 87 3.50 -1.06 19.45
C GLN A 87 4.58 -0.19 20.11
N THR A 88 5.20 0.69 19.33
CA THR A 88 6.33 1.55 19.74
C THR A 88 6.09 3.02 19.45
N ARG A 89 5.03 3.35 18.70
CA ARG A 89 4.71 4.71 18.24
C ARG A 89 5.79 5.29 17.32
N SER A 90 6.61 4.45 16.70
CA SER A 90 7.59 4.90 15.71
C SER A 90 6.86 5.40 14.47
N GLN A 91 7.40 6.44 13.85
CA GLN A 91 6.84 7.03 12.63
C GLN A 91 7.56 6.49 11.42
N TRP A 92 6.81 6.24 10.35
CA TRP A 92 7.29 5.59 9.14
C TRP A 92 7.07 6.48 7.93
N ASP A 93 8.03 6.48 7.01
CA ASP A 93 7.80 7.02 5.68
C ASP A 93 7.02 6.03 4.80
N VAL A 94 6.55 6.52 3.66
CA VAL A 94 5.75 5.72 2.70
C VAL A 94 6.56 4.58 2.04
N PHE A 95 7.89 4.57 2.20
CA PHE A 95 8.78 3.53 1.70
C PHE A 95 9.05 2.44 2.75
N GLY A 96 8.38 2.50 3.90
CA GLY A 96 8.51 1.51 4.97
C GLY A 96 9.75 1.69 5.82
N ARG A 97 10.37 2.87 5.85
CA ARG A 97 11.48 3.17 6.76
C ARG A 97 10.97 3.92 7.98
N ALA A 98 11.34 3.45 9.17
CA ALA A 98 11.10 4.19 10.40
C ALA A 98 12.01 5.42 10.43
N ILE A 99 11.41 6.60 10.51
CA ILE A 99 12.09 7.90 10.46
C ILE A 99 12.17 8.58 11.83
N ASN A 100 11.43 8.09 12.82
CA ASN A 100 11.43 8.61 14.19
C ASN A 100 10.92 7.52 15.16
N GLY A 101 11.25 7.64 16.45
CA GLY A 101 10.83 6.73 17.51
C GLY A 101 11.81 5.58 17.75
N GLU A 102 11.37 4.59 18.53
CA GLU A 102 12.20 3.46 19.00
C GLU A 102 12.79 2.65 17.84
N LEU A 103 12.03 2.48 16.76
CA LEU A 103 12.44 1.68 15.60
C LEU A 103 13.20 2.49 14.54
N MET A 104 13.57 3.75 14.81
CA MET A 104 14.22 4.64 13.82
C MET A 104 15.38 3.94 13.08
N GLY A 105 15.39 4.06 11.75
CA GLY A 105 16.35 3.42 10.86
C GLY A 105 15.96 2.01 10.41
N THR A 106 14.99 1.37 11.05
CA THR A 106 14.46 0.07 10.64
C THR A 106 13.73 0.17 9.31
N GLN A 107 13.87 -0.85 8.47
CA GLN A 107 13.23 -0.97 7.16
C GLN A 107 12.26 -2.16 7.16
N LEU A 108 10.98 -1.92 6.83
CA LEU A 108 10.03 -2.98 6.55
C LEU A 108 10.44 -3.73 5.29
N ARG A 109 10.31 -5.05 5.31
CA ARG A 109 10.64 -5.90 4.16
C ARG A 109 9.55 -5.77 3.09
N PRO A 110 9.86 -5.33 1.86
CA PRO A 110 8.87 -5.21 0.79
C PRO A 110 8.36 -6.59 0.33
N VAL A 111 7.07 -6.68 0.00
CA VAL A 111 6.47 -7.87 -0.60
C VAL A 111 6.63 -7.79 -2.11
N LEU A 112 7.72 -8.36 -2.63
CA LEU A 112 8.16 -8.21 -4.03
C LEU A 112 7.17 -8.72 -5.09
N ARG A 113 6.22 -9.59 -4.71
CA ARG A 113 5.16 -10.09 -5.61
C ARG A 113 3.93 -9.19 -5.62
N SER A 114 4.08 -7.94 -5.20
CA SER A 114 3.03 -6.92 -5.27
C SER A 114 3.49 -5.71 -6.07
N ASN A 115 2.64 -5.20 -6.95
CA ASN A 115 2.91 -4.01 -7.77
C ASN A 115 1.60 -3.32 -8.19
N VAL A 116 1.68 -2.03 -8.55
CA VAL A 116 0.53 -1.29 -9.07
C VAL A 116 0.33 -1.61 -10.55
N HIS A 117 -0.90 -1.96 -10.90
CA HIS A 117 -1.33 -2.29 -12.26
C HIS A 117 -2.59 -1.50 -12.65
N PHE A 118 -2.82 -1.35 -13.94
CA PHE A 118 -4.17 -1.03 -14.42
C PHE A 118 -5.06 -2.27 -14.26
N TRP A 119 -6.30 -2.06 -13.81
CA TRP A 119 -7.25 -3.15 -13.53
C TRP A 119 -7.45 -4.08 -14.72
N PHE A 120 -7.66 -3.52 -15.92
CA PHE A 120 -7.91 -4.33 -17.12
C PHE A 120 -6.76 -5.31 -17.42
N ALA A 121 -5.50 -4.88 -17.22
CA ALA A 121 -4.34 -5.72 -17.43
C ALA A 121 -4.24 -6.79 -16.33
N TRP A 122 -4.39 -6.39 -15.07
CA TRP A 122 -4.35 -7.32 -13.94
C TRP A 122 -5.42 -8.41 -14.06
N ALA A 123 -6.67 -8.03 -14.29
CA ALA A 123 -7.80 -8.96 -14.41
C ALA A 123 -7.65 -9.92 -15.59
N ALA A 124 -7.00 -9.52 -16.68
CA ALA A 124 -6.69 -10.40 -17.79
C ALA A 124 -5.63 -11.47 -17.43
N PHE A 125 -4.61 -11.12 -16.63
CA PHE A 125 -3.54 -12.04 -16.23
C PHE A 125 -3.83 -12.87 -14.96
N LYS A 126 -4.77 -12.41 -14.12
CA LYS A 126 -5.15 -12.98 -12.82
C LYS A 126 -6.69 -12.97 -12.68
N PRO A 127 -7.43 -13.68 -13.54
CA PRO A 127 -8.91 -13.67 -13.51
C PRO A 127 -9.49 -14.22 -12.21
N GLU A 128 -8.74 -15.06 -11.48
CA GLU A 128 -9.10 -15.61 -10.18
C GLU A 128 -8.89 -14.64 -9.01
N THR A 129 -8.41 -13.42 -9.27
CA THR A 129 -8.10 -12.43 -8.24
C THR A 129 -9.33 -12.12 -7.39
N LYS A 130 -9.15 -12.17 -6.07
CA LYS A 130 -10.09 -11.54 -5.15
C LYS A 130 -9.92 -10.03 -5.26
N VAL A 131 -11.01 -9.28 -5.17
CA VAL A 131 -10.93 -7.82 -5.01
C VAL A 131 -11.09 -7.55 -3.52
N TYR A 132 -10.17 -6.78 -2.96
CA TYR A 132 -10.28 -6.36 -1.57
C TYR A 132 -11.51 -5.47 -1.39
N GLU A 133 -12.38 -5.87 -0.48
CA GLU A 133 -13.54 -5.10 -0.04
C GLU A 133 -13.39 -4.83 1.45
N ARG A 134 -13.42 -3.56 1.83
CA ARG A 134 -13.44 -3.20 3.24
C ARG A 134 -14.79 -3.61 3.83
N SER A 135 -14.77 -4.52 4.79
CA SER A 135 -15.96 -4.77 5.63
C SER A 135 -16.25 -3.48 6.40
N THR A 136 -17.46 -2.93 6.20
CA THR A 136 -17.90 -1.67 6.82
C THR A 136 -18.23 -1.89 8.29
#